data_AF-A0A8C5A139-F1
#
_entry.id   AF-A0A8C5A139-F1
#
_cell.length_a   1.000
_cell.length_b   1.000
_cell.length_c   1.000
_cell.angle_alpha   90.00
_cell.angle_beta   90.00
_cell.angle_gamma   90.00
#
_symmetry.space_group_name_H-M   'P 1'
#
loop_
_entity.id
_entity.type
_entity.pdbx_description
1 polymer ?
#
loop_
_entity_poly.entity_id
_entity_poly.type
_entity_poly.pdbx_seq_one_letter_code
_entity_poly.pdbx_strand_id
1 'polypeptide(L)'
;CIFVEEHCLTRQSPWSNTVLTLHTSAPLRAEPKKKKKVDPKREHVARERLKKRLKKLEKVPPELIPIEDFITPTKCLDEARGRSEPRLPFEESERRALLLKEWSRFKHAQHTAEMEAINLALDAQREALEELKIESEELYKAAIKPDPLVFPFSHEGPCYTPPKPKYDAPDGKYHDITKVYTQ
;
A
#
# COMPACT_ATOMS: atom_id res chain seq x y z
N CYS A 1 -57.64 -31.74 57.12
CA CYS A 1 -58.55 -30.67 56.65
C CYS A 1 -57.79 -29.37 56.81
N ILE A 2 -57.26 -28.76 55.75
CA ILE A 2 -58.01 -27.99 54.76
C ILE A 2 -57.35 -28.17 53.39
N PHE A 3 -58.21 -28.44 52.40
CA PHE A 3 -57.93 -28.43 50.96
C PHE A 3 -57.63 -27.01 50.48
N VAL A 4 -56.61 -26.84 49.63
CA VAL A 4 -56.66 -25.87 48.54
C VAL A 4 -56.05 -26.55 47.31
N GLU A 5 -56.93 -26.95 46.41
CA GLU A 5 -56.67 -27.26 45.01
C GLU A 5 -56.42 -25.94 44.27
N GLU A 6 -55.38 -25.88 43.44
CA GLU A 6 -55.51 -25.21 42.14
C GLU A 6 -54.59 -25.84 41.11
N HIS A 7 -55.19 -26.09 39.95
CA HIS A 7 -54.72 -26.97 38.90
C HIS A 7 -53.63 -26.35 38.01
N CYS A 8 -52.70 -27.24 37.63
CA CYS A 8 -52.05 -27.38 36.32
C CYS A 8 -52.14 -26.24 35.30
N LEU A 9 -50.97 -25.70 34.94
CA LEU A 9 -50.57 -25.57 33.53
C LEU A 9 -49.08 -25.91 33.41
N THR A 10 -48.81 -27.19 33.17
CA THR A 10 -47.53 -27.69 32.67
C THR A 10 -47.21 -27.00 31.34
N ARG A 11 -46.38 -25.96 31.37
CA ARG A 11 -45.80 -25.35 30.18
C ARG A 11 -44.62 -26.21 29.74
N GLN A 12 -44.95 -27.17 28.88
CA GLN A 12 -44.01 -28.11 28.28
C GLN A 12 -42.90 -27.33 27.55
N SER A 13 -41.65 -27.66 27.88
CA SER A 13 -40.46 -27.17 27.22
C SER A 13 -40.40 -27.72 25.79
N PRO A 14 -39.95 -26.93 24.79
CA PRO A 14 -39.82 -27.39 23.40
C PRO A 14 -38.67 -28.40 23.17
N TRP A 15 -38.12 -28.96 24.26
CA TRP A 15 -36.93 -29.83 24.26
C TRP A 15 -37.19 -31.14 25.00
N SER A 16 -38.45 -31.56 25.12
CA SER A 16 -38.80 -32.92 25.55
C SER A 16 -38.97 -33.80 24.32
N ASN A 17 -37.86 -34.29 23.78
CA ASN A 17 -37.87 -35.42 22.86
C ASN A 17 -38.17 -36.68 23.67
N THR A 18 -39.44 -37.03 23.84
CA THR A 18 -39.84 -38.38 24.25
C THR A 18 -39.53 -39.33 23.12
N VAL A 19 -38.28 -39.79 23.09
CA VAL A 19 -37.86 -41.02 22.42
C VAL A 19 -38.69 -42.13 23.07
N LEU A 20 -39.75 -42.62 22.40
CA LEU A 20 -40.40 -43.93 22.56
C LEU A 20 -41.76 -44.01 21.85
N THR A 21 -41.86 -43.49 20.63
CA THR A 21 -42.87 -43.95 19.65
C THR A 21 -42.15 -44.18 18.33
N LEU A 22 -41.61 -45.40 18.17
CA LEU A 22 -41.20 -45.89 16.87
C LEU A 22 -42.46 -46.10 16.03
N HIS A 23 -42.88 -45.05 15.32
CA HIS A 23 -43.78 -45.19 14.18
C HIS A 23 -43.05 -46.03 13.13
N THR A 24 -43.32 -47.34 13.09
CA THR A 24 -42.82 -48.29 12.08
C THR A 24 -43.57 -48.20 10.76
N SER A 25 -44.40 -47.16 10.56
CA SER A 25 -44.95 -46.88 9.24
C SER A 25 -43.78 -46.54 8.31
N ALA A 26 -43.57 -47.38 7.30
CA ALA A 26 -42.60 -47.13 6.25
C ALA A 26 -42.77 -45.68 5.76
N PRO A 27 -41.71 -44.84 5.73
CA PRO A 27 -41.82 -43.55 5.06
C PRO A 27 -42.18 -43.86 3.62
N LEU A 28 -43.45 -43.61 3.25
CA LEU A 28 -43.87 -43.68 1.87
C LEU A 28 -42.89 -42.79 1.12
N ARG A 29 -42.05 -43.41 0.30
CA ARG A 29 -41.10 -42.71 -0.57
C ARG A 29 -41.93 -41.90 -1.56
N ALA A 30 -42.41 -40.74 -1.12
CA ALA A 30 -42.83 -39.70 -2.03
C ALA A 30 -41.61 -39.42 -2.91
N GLU A 31 -41.80 -39.50 -4.22
CA GLU A 31 -40.76 -39.18 -5.18
C GLU A 31 -40.10 -37.85 -4.77
N PRO A 32 -38.75 -37.75 -4.75
CA PRO A 32 -38.09 -36.52 -4.39
C PRO A 32 -38.55 -35.43 -5.37
N LYS A 33 -39.49 -34.58 -4.92
CA LYS A 33 -39.98 -33.45 -5.71
C LYS A 33 -38.75 -32.61 -6.05
N LYS A 34 -38.53 -32.40 -7.36
CA LYS A 34 -37.44 -31.56 -7.87
C LYS A 34 -37.37 -30.28 -7.03
N LYS A 35 -36.25 -30.04 -6.33
CA LYS A 35 -36.07 -28.81 -5.56
C LYS A 35 -36.29 -27.66 -6.54
N LYS A 36 -37.28 -26.80 -6.25
CA LYS A 36 -37.57 -25.66 -7.11
C LYS A 36 -36.31 -24.81 -7.22
N LYS A 37 -35.93 -24.46 -8.45
CA LYS A 37 -34.85 -23.52 -8.72
C LYS A 37 -35.15 -22.24 -7.92
N VAL A 38 -34.12 -21.67 -7.31
CA VAL A 38 -34.24 -20.46 -6.48
C VAL A 38 -35.06 -19.41 -7.23
N ASP A 39 -36.03 -18.81 -6.53
CA ASP A 39 -36.93 -17.85 -7.15
C ASP A 39 -36.14 -16.68 -7.76
N PRO A 40 -36.37 -16.31 -9.04
CA PRO A 40 -35.63 -15.22 -9.69
C PRO A 40 -35.82 -13.88 -8.98
N LYS A 41 -36.96 -13.71 -8.27
CA LYS A 41 -37.22 -12.53 -7.42
C LYS A 41 -36.26 -12.44 -6.22
N ARG A 42 -35.87 -13.58 -5.62
CA ARG A 42 -34.93 -13.64 -4.50
C ARG A 42 -33.52 -13.25 -4.95
N GLU A 43 -33.11 -13.68 -6.14
CA GLU A 43 -31.84 -13.29 -6.75
C GLU A 43 -31.82 -11.79 -7.10
N HIS A 44 -32.90 -11.26 -7.67
CA HIS A 44 -32.99 -9.83 -8.00
C HIS A 44 -32.87 -8.94 -6.75
N VAL A 45 -33.58 -9.27 -5.67
CA VAL A 45 -33.48 -8.54 -4.40
C VAL A 45 -32.07 -8.64 -3.79
N ALA A 46 -31.41 -9.80 -3.90
CA ALA A 46 -30.03 -9.97 -3.45
C ALA A 46 -29.05 -9.10 -4.26
N ARG A 47 -29.21 -9.04 -5.59
CA ARG A 47 -28.41 -8.17 -6.48
C ARG A 47 -28.59 -6.70 -6.13
N GLU A 48 -29.82 -6.23 -5.92
CA GLU A 48 -30.09 -4.84 -5.56
C GLU A 48 -29.53 -4.47 -4.18
N ARG A 49 -29.60 -5.38 -3.21
CA ARG A 49 -28.94 -5.19 -1.91
C ARG A 49 -27.42 -5.11 -2.04
N LEU A 50 -26.81 -5.96 -2.87
CA LEU A 50 -25.37 -5.95 -3.13
C LEU A 50 -24.95 -4.64 -3.81
N LYS A 51 -25.67 -4.19 -4.84
CA LYS A 51 -25.43 -2.89 -5.51
C LYS A 51 -25.47 -1.73 -4.52
N LYS A 52 -26.44 -1.71 -3.61
CA LYS A 52 -26.53 -0.68 -2.56
C LYS A 52 -25.37 -0.73 -1.59
N ARG A 53 -24.84 -1.92 -1.27
CA ARG A 53 -23.64 -2.08 -0.42
C ARG A 53 -22.38 -1.62 -1.15
N LEU A 54 -22.20 -1.98 -2.42
CA LEU A 54 -21.10 -1.50 -3.25
C LEU A 54 -21.11 0.03 -3.37
N LYS A 55 -22.26 0.63 -3.68
CA LYS A 55 -22.41 2.11 -3.71
C LYS A 55 -22.15 2.80 -2.37
N LYS A 56 -22.21 2.08 -1.25
CA LYS A 56 -21.85 2.62 0.07
C LYS A 56 -20.36 2.47 0.32
N LEU A 57 -19.76 1.34 -0.05
CA LEU A 57 -18.32 1.10 0.07
C LEU A 57 -17.53 2.02 -0.87
N GLU A 58 -17.98 2.22 -2.10
CA GLU A 58 -17.35 3.14 -3.07
C GLU A 58 -17.42 4.61 -2.61
N LYS A 59 -18.39 4.96 -1.76
CA LYS A 59 -18.47 6.30 -1.15
C LYS A 59 -17.50 6.48 0.01
N VAL A 60 -17.00 5.40 0.61
CA VAL A 60 -15.99 5.49 1.67
C VAL A 60 -14.64 5.69 0.97
N PRO A 61 -13.95 6.82 1.20
CA PRO A 61 -12.64 7.01 0.61
C PRO A 61 -11.67 5.96 1.18
N PRO A 62 -10.79 5.37 0.35
CA PRO A 62 -9.81 4.41 0.83
C PRO A 62 -8.81 5.11 1.77
N GLU A 63 -8.51 4.48 2.90
CA GLU A 63 -7.45 4.92 3.81
C GLU A 63 -6.07 4.60 3.22
N LEU A 64 -5.15 5.56 3.21
CA LEU A 64 -3.81 5.34 2.68
C LEU A 64 -3.00 4.44 3.62
N ILE A 65 -2.19 3.54 3.05
CA ILE A 65 -1.25 2.74 3.80
C ILE A 65 -0.27 3.69 4.52
N PRO A 66 -0.07 3.58 5.83
CA PRO A 66 0.80 4.48 6.57
C PRO A 66 2.27 4.27 6.18
N ILE A 67 3.02 5.36 6.12
CA ILE A 67 4.47 5.34 5.87
C ILE A 67 5.16 5.15 7.22
N GLU A 68 5.64 3.94 7.50
CA GLU A 68 6.22 3.58 8.80
C GLU A 68 7.42 4.47 9.18
N ASP A 69 8.25 4.87 8.20
CA ASP A 69 9.46 5.68 8.44
C ASP A 69 9.18 7.10 8.92
N PHE A 70 7.99 7.64 8.62
CA PHE A 70 7.58 8.96 9.09
C PHE A 70 6.99 8.93 10.51
N ILE A 71 6.59 7.76 10.99
CA ILE A 71 5.97 7.60 12.29
C ILE A 71 7.05 7.22 13.30
N THR A 72 7.36 8.12 14.24
CA THR A 72 8.30 7.83 15.32
C THR A 72 7.83 6.63 16.13
N PRO A 73 8.61 5.53 16.19
CA PRO A 73 8.22 4.37 16.98
C PRO A 73 8.17 4.71 18.47
N THR A 74 7.24 4.10 19.20
CA THR A 74 7.09 4.30 20.66
C THR A 74 8.36 3.99 21.45
N LYS A 75 9.19 3.06 20.95
CA LYS A 75 10.50 2.71 21.53
C LYS A 75 11.47 3.90 21.59
N CYS A 76 11.33 4.89 20.71
CA CYS A 76 12.18 6.08 20.67
C CYS A 76 11.73 7.15 21.66
N LEU A 77 10.53 7.05 22.23
CA LEU A 77 10.00 7.98 23.23
C LEU A 77 10.46 7.66 24.66
N ASP A 78 11.15 6.54 24.85
CA ASP A 78 11.70 6.10 26.14
C ASP A 78 12.91 6.95 26.54
N GLU A 79 12.72 7.84 27.51
CA GLU A 79 13.75 8.76 27.99
C GLU A 79 14.97 8.05 28.59
N ALA A 80 14.83 6.79 29.04
CA ALA A 80 15.95 6.00 29.53
C ALA A 80 17.02 5.71 28.45
N ARG A 81 16.64 5.84 27.16
CA ARG A 81 17.54 5.69 26.01
C ARG A 81 18.23 7.00 25.61
N GLY A 82 17.85 8.11 26.25
CA GLY A 82 18.44 9.42 26.01
C GLY A 82 19.92 9.47 26.39
N ARG A 83 20.73 10.10 25.55
CA ARG A 83 22.13 10.44 25.88
C ARG A 83 22.19 11.91 26.25
N SER A 84 22.87 12.24 27.35
CA SER A 84 23.05 13.64 27.75
C SER A 84 23.86 14.42 26.71
N GLU A 85 23.42 15.63 26.40
CA GLU A 85 24.13 16.49 25.46
C GLU A 85 25.49 16.96 26.03
N PRO A 86 26.60 16.78 25.29
CA PRO A 86 27.88 17.29 25.72
C PRO A 86 27.93 18.81 25.57
N ARG A 87 28.54 19.51 26.54
CA ARG A 87 28.85 20.94 26.39
C ARG A 87 29.97 21.10 25.38
N LEU A 88 29.71 21.87 24.32
CA LEU A 88 30.71 22.18 23.30
C LEU A 88 31.55 23.38 23.74
N PRO A 89 32.89 23.31 23.64
CA PRO A 89 33.72 24.49 23.83
C PRO A 89 33.50 25.50 22.70
N PHE A 90 33.79 26.78 22.97
CA PHE A 90 33.63 27.85 22.00
C PHE A 90 34.38 27.58 20.69
N GLU A 91 35.63 27.12 20.78
CA GLU A 91 36.49 26.79 19.62
C GLU A 91 35.84 25.76 18.68
N GLU A 92 35.23 24.71 19.22
CA GLU A 92 34.54 23.70 18.40
C GLU A 92 33.27 24.25 17.77
N SER A 93 32.54 25.12 18.48
CA SER A 93 31.36 25.78 17.91
C SER A 93 31.72 26.72 16.76
N GLU A 94 32.82 27.47 16.90
CA GLU A 94 33.33 28.38 15.88
C GLU A 94 33.86 27.60 14.67
N ARG A 95 34.63 26.53 14.89
CA ARG A 95 35.10 25.61 13.85
C ARG A 95 33.95 25.05 13.02
N ARG A 96 32.87 24.58 13.66
CA ARG A 96 31.67 24.09 12.96
C ARG A 96 31.00 25.19 12.15
N ALA A 97 30.88 26.39 12.71
CA ALA A 97 30.27 27.52 12.02
C ALA A 97 31.07 27.93 10.77
N LEU A 98 32.40 27.95 10.86
CA LEU A 98 33.29 28.22 9.72
C LEU A 98 33.17 27.14 8.65
N LEU A 99 33.19 25.87 9.04
CA LEU A 99 33.02 24.73 8.12
C LEU A 99 31.68 24.81 7.38
N LEU A 100 30.59 25.15 8.07
CA LEU A 100 29.27 25.29 7.45
C LEU A 100 29.22 26.46 6.45
N LYS A 101 29.92 27.57 6.72
CA LYS A 101 30.04 28.68 5.77
C LYS A 101 30.80 28.24 4.51
N GLU A 102 31.91 27.54 4.68
CA GLU A 102 32.69 26.99 3.55
C GLU A 102 31.88 25.98 2.74
N TRP A 103 31.18 25.07 3.42
CA TRP A 103 30.29 24.10 2.79
C TRP A 103 29.18 24.78 1.99
N SER A 104 28.59 25.85 2.53
CA SER A 104 27.55 26.62 1.86
C SER A 104 28.09 27.28 0.58
N ARG A 105 29.28 27.87 0.63
CA ARG A 105 29.96 28.42 -0.55
C ARG A 105 30.27 27.35 -1.59
N PHE A 106 30.78 26.20 -1.16
CA PHE A 106 31.08 25.07 -2.03
C PHE A 106 29.82 24.54 -2.73
N LYS A 107 28.74 24.29 -1.99
CA LYS A 107 27.47 23.82 -2.55
C LYS A 107 26.84 24.83 -3.49
N HIS A 108 26.99 26.12 -3.20
CA HIS A 108 26.54 27.17 -4.11
C HIS A 108 27.32 27.14 -5.43
N ALA A 109 28.66 27.08 -5.38
CA ALA A 109 29.50 26.99 -6.58
C ALA A 109 29.22 25.72 -7.41
N GLN A 110 28.97 24.58 -6.74
CA GLN A 110 28.57 23.35 -7.43
C GLN A 110 27.23 23.55 -8.16
N HIS A 111 26.23 24.14 -7.48
CA HIS A 111 24.92 24.38 -8.08
C HIS A 111 25.00 25.35 -9.26
N THR A 112 25.77 26.43 -9.16
CA THR A 112 25.93 27.36 -10.29
C THR A 112 26.56 26.69 -11.49
N ALA A 113 27.59 25.86 -11.28
CA ALA A 113 28.23 25.10 -12.37
C ALA A 113 27.28 24.07 -13.01
N GLU A 114 26.46 23.38 -12.21
CA GLU A 114 25.43 22.45 -12.71
C GLU A 114 24.38 23.19 -13.55
N MET A 115 23.91 24.35 -13.09
CA MET A 115 22.94 25.18 -13.82
C MET A 115 23.52 25.73 -15.12
N GLU A 116 24.77 26.18 -15.11
CA GLU A 116 25.49 26.63 -16.31
C GLU A 116 25.61 25.50 -17.34
N ALA A 117 25.97 24.28 -16.91
CA ALA A 117 26.06 23.12 -17.79
C ALA A 117 24.70 22.72 -18.40
N ILE A 118 23.62 22.78 -17.61
CA ILE A 118 22.26 22.54 -18.10
C ILE A 118 21.86 23.59 -19.14
N ASN A 119 22.10 24.87 -18.85
CA ASN A 119 21.76 25.95 -19.78
C ASN A 119 22.52 25.80 -21.10
N LEU A 120 23.83 25.52 -21.04
CA LEU A 120 24.65 25.27 -22.23
C LEU A 120 24.11 24.10 -23.06
N ALA A 121 23.73 23.00 -22.41
CA ALA A 121 23.15 21.85 -23.11
C ALA A 121 21.81 22.18 -23.77
N LEU A 122 20.97 22.99 -23.11
CA LEU A 122 19.68 23.44 -23.66
C LEU A 122 19.85 24.40 -24.84
N ASP A 123 20.78 25.35 -24.75
CA ASP A 123 21.03 26.29 -25.83
C ASP A 123 21.61 25.57 -27.05
N ALA A 124 22.57 24.66 -26.85
CA ALA A 124 23.09 23.80 -27.92
C ALA A 124 21.99 22.93 -28.56
N GLN A 125 21.06 22.38 -27.75
CA GLN A 125 19.91 21.64 -28.27
C GLN A 125 19.00 22.52 -29.15
N ARG A 126 18.74 23.77 -28.72
CA ARG A 126 17.90 24.72 -29.47
C ARG A 126 18.53 25.11 -30.79
N GLU A 127 19.80 25.50 -30.78
CA GLU A 127 20.56 25.86 -31.98
C GLU A 127 20.57 24.70 -32.98
N ALA A 128 20.87 23.48 -32.52
CA ALA A 128 20.85 22.29 -33.37
C ALA A 128 19.46 22.01 -33.99
N LEU A 129 18.36 22.28 -33.28
CA LEU A 129 17.00 22.12 -33.81
C LEU A 129 16.62 23.22 -34.81
N GLU A 130 17.10 24.45 -34.60
CA GLU A 130 16.92 25.55 -35.54
C GLU A 130 17.64 25.31 -36.86
N GLU A 131 18.91 24.87 -36.79
CA GLU A 131 19.69 24.47 -37.97
C GLU A 131 19.04 23.29 -38.71
N LEU A 132 18.61 22.26 -37.96
CA LEU A 132 17.93 21.09 -38.54
C LEU A 132 16.65 21.49 -39.28
N LYS A 133 15.92 22.48 -38.78
CA LYS A 133 14.69 22.97 -39.41
C LYS A 133 14.96 23.67 -40.74
N ILE A 134 16.07 24.41 -40.85
CA ILE A 134 16.49 25.09 -42.09
C ILE A 134 16.91 24.06 -43.13
N GLU A 135 17.63 23.01 -42.72
CA GLU A 135 18.14 21.97 -43.61
C GLU A 135 17.03 20.99 -44.06
N SER A 136 16.17 20.54 -43.13
CA SER A 136 15.11 19.56 -43.38
C SER A 136 13.95 19.64 -42.40
N GLU A 137 12.79 20.11 -42.89
CA GLU A 137 11.57 20.20 -42.07
C GLU A 137 11.02 18.82 -41.66
N GLU A 138 11.22 17.78 -42.48
CA GLU A 138 10.75 16.43 -42.18
C GLU A 138 11.47 15.82 -40.98
N LEU A 139 12.80 15.98 -40.91
CA LEU A 139 13.62 15.49 -39.80
C LEU A 139 13.33 16.26 -38.51
N TYR A 140 13.14 17.58 -38.61
CA TYR A 140 12.72 18.40 -37.47
C TYR A 140 11.39 17.91 -36.86
N LYS A 141 10.38 17.64 -37.71
CA LYS A 141 9.10 17.08 -37.27
C LYS A 141 9.22 15.70 -36.64
N ALA A 142 10.20 14.90 -37.06
CA ALA A 142 10.49 13.61 -36.45
C ALA A 142 11.17 13.78 -35.08
N ALA A 143 12.17 14.64 -34.98
CA ALA A 143 12.99 14.85 -33.78
C ALA A 143 12.21 15.41 -32.57
N ILE A 144 11.18 16.23 -32.81
CA ILE A 144 10.35 16.80 -31.73
C ILE A 144 9.39 15.79 -31.10
N LYS A 145 9.10 14.68 -31.79
CA LYS A 145 8.15 13.70 -31.27
C LYS A 145 8.71 13.05 -30.00
N PRO A 146 7.93 12.97 -28.92
CA PRO A 146 8.37 12.28 -27.72
C PRO A 146 8.58 10.79 -28.02
N ASP A 147 9.68 10.23 -27.55
CA ASP A 147 9.97 8.81 -27.69
C ASP A 147 9.18 8.01 -26.63
N PRO A 148 8.24 7.13 -27.04
CA PRO A 148 7.49 6.30 -26.10
C PRO A 148 8.35 5.26 -25.38
N LEU A 149 9.56 4.95 -25.87
CA LEU A 149 10.45 3.95 -25.27
C LEU A 149 11.18 4.46 -24.02
N VAL A 150 11.14 5.77 -23.76
CA VAL A 150 11.78 6.36 -22.57
C VAL A 150 11.11 5.91 -21.27
N PHE A 151 9.81 5.59 -21.30
CA PHE A 151 9.08 5.16 -20.11
C PHE A 151 8.61 3.70 -20.24
N PRO A 152 8.84 2.84 -19.21
CA PRO A 152 9.43 3.13 -17.91
C PRO A 152 10.98 3.16 -17.91
N PHE A 153 11.56 4.26 -17.44
CA PHE A 153 13.01 4.37 -17.23
C PHE A 153 13.41 3.79 -15.86
N SER A 154 14.42 2.91 -15.84
CA SER A 154 15.00 2.36 -14.61
C SER A 154 16.52 2.47 -14.66
N HIS A 155 17.11 2.94 -13.57
CA HIS A 155 18.56 3.09 -13.43
C HIS A 155 18.95 2.89 -11.97
N GLU A 156 19.97 2.07 -11.72
CA GLU A 156 20.53 1.84 -10.39
C GLU A 156 21.67 2.83 -10.11
N GLY A 157 21.72 3.37 -8.90
CA GLY A 157 22.80 4.29 -8.50
C GLY A 157 24.18 3.63 -8.50
N PRO A 158 25.27 4.43 -8.54
CA PRO A 158 26.62 3.89 -8.51
C PRO A 158 26.89 3.13 -7.18
N CYS A 159 27.57 2.00 -7.28
CA CYS A 159 28.05 1.24 -6.12
C CYS A 159 29.39 1.80 -5.62
N TYR A 160 29.65 1.68 -4.31
CA TYR A 160 30.96 2.07 -3.73
C TYR A 160 32.13 1.27 -4.30
N THR A 161 31.90 0.00 -4.63
CA THR A 161 32.89 -0.91 -5.22
C THR A 161 32.26 -1.70 -6.36
N PRO A 162 32.98 -1.89 -7.47
CA PRO A 162 32.46 -2.67 -8.59
C PRO A 162 32.30 -4.16 -8.23
N PRO A 163 31.44 -4.91 -8.94
CA PRO A 163 31.23 -6.32 -8.68
C PRO A 163 32.51 -7.14 -8.88
N LYS A 164 32.74 -8.10 -7.98
CA LYS A 164 33.84 -9.06 -8.14
C LYS A 164 33.39 -10.19 -9.08
N PRO A 165 34.16 -10.52 -10.14
CA PRO A 165 33.83 -11.66 -11.00
C PRO A 165 33.95 -12.96 -10.22
N LYS A 166 33.01 -13.90 -10.44
CA LYS A 166 32.97 -15.23 -9.79
C LYS A 166 32.87 -15.18 -8.26
N TYR A 167 32.12 -14.22 -7.73
CA TYR A 167 31.79 -14.19 -6.31
C TYR A 167 30.60 -15.12 -6.03
N ASP A 168 30.84 -16.17 -5.24
CA ASP A 168 29.80 -17.07 -4.77
C ASP A 168 29.26 -16.56 -3.44
N ALA A 169 28.03 -16.04 -3.45
CA ALA A 169 27.34 -15.59 -2.25
C ALA A 169 26.88 -16.80 -1.41
N PRO A 170 26.85 -16.69 -0.07
CA PRO A 170 26.32 -17.76 0.77
C PRO A 170 24.81 -17.94 0.60
N ASP A 171 24.34 -19.18 0.76
CA ASP A 171 22.91 -19.51 0.68
C ASP A 171 22.10 -18.85 1.81
N GLY A 172 20.91 -18.36 1.48
CA GLY A 172 19.98 -17.75 2.42
C GLY A 172 18.52 -17.82 1.95
N LYS A 173 17.58 -17.63 2.88
CA LYS A 173 16.13 -17.59 2.57
C LYS A 173 15.57 -16.19 2.83
N TYR A 174 14.99 -15.59 1.80
CA TYR A 174 14.24 -14.34 1.94
C TYR A 174 12.82 -14.62 2.45
N HIS A 175 12.43 -13.97 3.54
CA HIS A 175 11.06 -14.00 4.07
C HIS A 175 10.54 -12.57 4.10
N ASP A 176 9.49 -12.31 3.33
CA ASP A 176 8.83 -11.00 3.34
C ASP A 176 8.03 -10.82 4.63
N ILE A 177 8.36 -9.77 5.38
CA ILE A 177 7.73 -9.40 6.65
C ILE A 177 6.97 -8.07 6.56
N THR A 178 6.70 -7.60 5.33
CA THR A 178 5.92 -6.38 5.10
C THR A 178 4.52 -6.51 5.73
N LYS A 179 4.12 -5.49 6.50
CA LYS A 179 2.81 -5.48 7.16
C LYS A 179 1.72 -5.19 6.14
N VAL A 180 0.73 -6.07 6.06
CA VAL A 180 -0.45 -5.86 5.23
C VAL A 180 -1.48 -5.06 6.02
N TYR A 181 -1.86 -3.89 5.49
CA TYR A 181 -2.88 -3.02 6.07
C TYR A 181 -4.22 -3.27 5.34
N THR A 182 -5.25 -3.70 6.07
CA THR A 182 -6.58 -3.98 5.51
C THR A 182 -7.57 -2.88 5.87
N GLN A 183 -8.35 -2.46 4.88
CA GLN A 183 -9.44 -1.48 5.00
C GLN A 183 -10.79 -2.15 5.29
#